data_AF-A0A7X8DXW8-F1
#
_entry.id   AF-A0A7X8DXW8-F1
#
_cell.length_a   1.000
_cell.length_b   1.000
_cell.length_c   1.000
_cell.angle_alpha   90.00
_cell.angle_beta   90.00
_cell.angle_gamma   90.00
#
_symmetry.space_group_name_H-M   'P 1'
#
loop_
_entity.id
_entity.type
_entity.pdbx_description
1 polymer ?
#
loop_
_entity_poly.entity_id
_entity_poly.type
_entity_poly.pdbx_seq_one_letter_code
_entity_poly.pdbx_strand_id
1 'polypeptide(L)'
;MLSHMEHTPTHFLGQHQALDAFLEARKKLLIDYIALTRNKKTLPTPEALSEFCSQLVDYVSAVHFEIYDYALAAYQTTQGNARVLAERIYPRLKESTVVALDFHDKYTPPLDEATLMELDNDLCALGEMLAVRFNLEDRLVLAISLLNYLNPEPADS
;
A
#
# COMPACT_ATOMS: atom_id res chain seq x y z
N MET A 1 15.83 -9.41 13.61
CA MET A 1 15.55 -8.64 14.83
C MET A 1 14.31 -7.80 14.56
N LEU A 2 13.16 -8.30 15.00
CA LEU A 2 11.85 -7.65 14.89
C LEU A 2 11.60 -6.91 16.21
N SER A 3 12.33 -5.81 16.39
CA SER A 3 12.26 -4.96 17.58
C SER A 3 12.23 -3.53 17.10
N HIS A 4 11.10 -2.85 17.33
CA HIS A 4 10.75 -1.45 16.99
C HIS A 4 9.78 -1.20 15.83
N MET A 5 8.60 -1.83 15.87
CA MET A 5 7.36 -1.18 15.39
C MET A 5 6.39 -0.93 16.56
N GLU A 6 6.93 -0.68 17.75
CA GLU A 6 6.11 -0.21 18.87
C GLU A 6 5.87 1.30 18.70
N HIS A 7 4.58 1.62 18.51
CA HIS A 7 3.97 2.95 18.60
C HIS A 7 4.13 3.90 17.40
N THR A 8 3.36 3.68 16.33
CA THR A 8 2.45 4.73 15.84
C THR A 8 1.32 4.03 15.09
N PRO A 9 0.08 4.12 15.61
CA PRO A 9 -0.80 5.11 15.00
C PRO A 9 -1.70 5.75 16.05
N THR A 10 -1.24 6.84 16.64
CA THR A 10 -2.13 7.75 17.36
C THR A 10 -2.81 8.65 16.33
N HIS A 11 -3.78 8.06 15.63
CA HIS A 11 -5.01 8.74 15.20
C HIS A 11 -4.83 10.08 14.45
N PHE A 12 -4.23 10.11 13.25
CA PHE A 12 -4.15 11.32 12.40
C PHE A 12 -3.75 12.63 13.14
N LEU A 13 -3.05 12.54 14.29
CA LEU A 13 -2.69 13.69 15.13
C LEU A 13 -1.37 14.27 14.61
N GLY A 14 -1.43 14.75 13.37
CA GLY A 14 -0.29 15.15 12.56
C GLY A 14 -0.55 14.93 11.07
N GLN A 15 -1.78 15.20 10.59
CA GLN A 15 -2.28 14.85 9.25
C GLN A 15 -1.30 15.15 8.10
N HIS A 16 -0.46 16.17 8.22
CA HIS A 16 0.61 16.45 7.26
C HIS A 16 1.72 15.39 7.31
N GLN A 17 2.29 15.08 8.47
CA GLN A 17 3.45 14.18 8.57
C GLN A 17 3.13 12.73 8.17
N ALA A 18 1.95 12.21 8.54
CA ALA A 18 1.55 10.86 8.15
C ALA A 18 1.26 10.75 6.65
N LEU A 19 0.60 11.78 6.08
CA LEU A 19 0.36 11.86 4.64
C LEU A 19 1.68 12.04 3.87
N ASP A 20 2.60 12.86 4.37
CA ASP A 20 3.92 13.07 3.79
C ASP A 20 4.73 11.77 3.81
N ALA A 21 4.71 11.03 4.92
CA ALA A 21 5.35 9.72 5.01
C ALA A 21 4.74 8.71 4.02
N PHE A 22 3.41 8.71 3.87
CA PHE A 22 2.72 7.88 2.89
C PHE A 22 3.13 8.23 1.44
N LEU A 23 3.18 9.52 1.11
CA LEU A 23 3.58 10.00 -0.22
C LEU A 23 5.05 9.69 -0.52
N GLU A 24 5.94 9.86 0.46
CA GLU A 24 7.35 9.51 0.30
C GLU A 24 7.55 7.99 0.16
N ALA A 25 6.81 7.16 0.92
CA ALA A 25 6.85 5.71 0.75
C ALA A 25 6.38 5.29 -0.66
N ARG A 26 5.28 5.87 -1.16
CA ARG A 26 4.79 5.63 -2.53
C ARG A 26 5.83 6.04 -3.58
N LYS A 27 6.42 7.22 -3.41
CA LYS A 27 7.44 7.75 -4.32
C LYS A 27 8.69 6.87 -4.35
N LYS A 28 9.18 6.42 -3.19
CA LYS A 28 10.29 5.47 -3.13
C LYS A 28 9.93 4.18 -3.88
N LEU A 29 8.74 3.63 -3.66
CA LEU A 29 8.28 2.40 -4.35
C LEU A 29 8.25 2.57 -5.87
N LEU A 30 7.78 3.73 -6.36
CA LEU A 30 7.77 4.05 -7.79
C LEU A 30 9.18 4.19 -8.38
N ILE A 31 10.11 4.80 -7.65
CA ILE A 31 11.51 4.94 -8.09
C ILE A 31 12.13 3.56 -8.30
N ASP A 32 11.96 2.66 -7.32
CA ASP A 32 12.54 1.32 -7.37
C ASP A 32 11.88 0.47 -8.47
N TYR A 33 10.55 0.56 -8.61
CA TYR A 33 9.82 -0.07 -9.72
C TYR A 33 10.33 0.40 -11.10
N ILE A 34 10.55 1.71 -11.27
CA ILE A 34 11.09 2.27 -12.52
C ILE A 34 12.53 1.79 -12.75
N ALA A 35 13.34 1.68 -11.69
CA ALA A 35 14.70 1.17 -11.80
C ALA A 35 14.73 -0.29 -12.30
N LEU A 36 13.83 -1.13 -11.79
CA LEU A 36 13.71 -2.54 -12.24
C LEU A 36 13.22 -2.65 -13.69
N THR A 37 12.28 -1.81 -14.11
CA THR A 37 11.64 -1.93 -15.45
C THR A 37 12.39 -1.21 -16.57
N ARG A 38 13.31 -0.28 -16.26
CA ARG A 38 14.06 0.50 -17.27
C ARG A 38 15.07 -0.32 -18.06
N ASN A 39 15.71 -1.30 -17.44
CA ASN A 39 16.81 -2.06 -18.05
C ASN A 39 16.34 -3.40 -18.61
N LYS A 40 15.46 -3.38 -19.62
CA LYS A 40 14.94 -4.61 -20.29
C LYS A 40 15.98 -5.52 -20.97
N LYS A 41 17.27 -5.16 -20.93
CA LYS A 41 18.36 -5.91 -21.58
C LYS A 41 19.15 -6.77 -20.60
N THR A 42 18.97 -6.57 -19.30
CA THR A 42 19.73 -7.24 -18.24
C THR A 42 18.81 -7.49 -17.07
N LEU A 43 18.84 -8.71 -16.52
CA LEU A 43 18.11 -9.02 -15.30
C LEU A 43 18.57 -8.10 -14.16
N PRO A 44 17.65 -7.66 -13.27
CA PRO A 44 18.04 -6.93 -12.07
C PRO A 44 18.89 -7.80 -11.15
N THR A 45 19.67 -7.18 -10.28
CA THR A 45 20.42 -7.93 -9.28
C THR A 45 19.45 -8.51 -8.24
N PRO A 46 19.76 -9.68 -7.64
CA PRO A 46 18.93 -10.27 -6.60
C PRO A 46 18.67 -9.31 -5.43
N GLU A 47 19.65 -8.48 -5.08
CA GLU A 47 19.54 -7.49 -4.01
C GLU A 47 18.51 -6.40 -4.35
N ALA A 48 18.56 -5.85 -5.57
CA ALA A 48 17.62 -4.81 -6.00
C ALA A 48 16.19 -5.35 -6.08
N LEU A 49 16.02 -6.59 -6.54
CA LEU A 49 14.71 -7.25 -6.57
C LEU A 49 14.19 -7.52 -5.16
N SER A 50 15.04 -8.01 -4.26
CA SER A 50 14.67 -8.25 -2.85
C SER A 50 14.29 -6.95 -2.13
N GLU A 51 15.06 -5.88 -2.31
CA GLU A 51 14.77 -4.57 -1.68
C GLU A 51 13.41 -4.03 -2.15
N PHE A 52 13.16 -4.10 -3.46
CA PHE A 52 11.87 -3.73 -4.03
C PHE A 52 10.71 -4.57 -3.46
N CYS A 53 10.86 -5.89 -3.40
CA CYS A 53 9.84 -6.78 -2.86
C CYS A 53 9.54 -6.46 -1.39
N SER A 54 10.57 -6.27 -0.55
CA SER A 54 10.37 -5.91 0.86
C SER A 54 9.62 -4.59 1.00
N GLN A 55 10.02 -3.58 0.23
CA GLN A 55 9.37 -2.28 0.25
C GLN A 55 7.94 -2.29 -0.28
N LEU A 56 7.66 -3.13 -1.30
CA LEU A 56 6.31 -3.36 -1.79
C LEU A 56 5.43 -3.91 -0.67
N VAL A 57 5.88 -4.95 0.04
CA VAL A 57 5.15 -5.56 1.15
C VAL A 57 4.92 -4.57 2.28
N ASP A 58 5.95 -3.82 2.68
CA ASP A 58 5.84 -2.78 3.71
C ASP A 58 4.79 -1.74 3.33
N TYR A 59 4.85 -1.24 2.09
CA TYR A 59 3.90 -0.26 1.57
C TYR A 59 2.47 -0.77 1.57
N VAL A 60 2.24 -1.97 1.02
CA VAL A 60 0.86 -2.49 0.92
C VAL A 60 0.28 -2.86 2.28
N SER A 61 1.12 -3.29 3.21
CA SER A 61 0.73 -3.71 4.56
C SER A 61 0.41 -2.51 5.43
N ALA A 62 1.20 -1.44 5.39
CA ALA A 62 0.95 -0.22 6.15
C ALA A 62 -0.47 0.31 5.89
N VAL A 63 -0.85 0.44 4.62
CA VAL A 63 -2.20 0.90 4.24
C VAL A 63 -3.27 -0.11 4.65
N HIS A 64 -3.02 -1.42 4.52
CA HIS A 64 -3.99 -2.47 4.87
C HIS A 64 -4.36 -2.44 6.34
N PHE A 65 -3.38 -2.23 7.23
CA PHE A 65 -3.63 -2.14 8.67
C PHE A 65 -4.33 -0.85 9.05
N GLU A 66 -3.88 0.30 8.52
CA GLU A 66 -4.49 1.61 8.82
C GLU A 66 -5.98 1.68 8.42
N ILE A 67 -6.36 1.08 7.29
CA ILE A 67 -7.75 1.08 6.83
C ILE A 67 -8.62 0.01 7.52
N TYR A 68 -8.04 -1.04 8.11
CA TYR A 68 -8.81 -2.17 8.64
C TYR A 68 -9.82 -1.73 9.70
N ASP A 69 -9.35 -0.97 10.69
CA ASP A 69 -10.19 -0.49 11.79
C ASP A 69 -11.25 0.50 11.29
N TYR A 70 -10.87 1.37 10.34
CA TYR A 70 -11.81 2.30 9.71
C TYR A 70 -12.90 1.56 8.93
N ALA A 71 -12.54 0.56 8.13
CA ALA A 71 -13.50 -0.25 7.37
C ALA A 71 -14.43 -1.01 8.31
N LEU A 72 -13.89 -1.61 9.38
CA LEU A 72 -14.68 -2.33 10.38
C LEU A 72 -15.68 -1.40 11.10
N ALA A 73 -15.24 -0.23 11.53
CA ALA A 73 -16.11 0.78 12.14
C ALA A 73 -17.20 1.26 11.17
N ALA A 74 -16.85 1.48 9.91
CA ALA A 74 -17.79 1.87 8.85
C ALA A 74 -18.83 0.79 8.54
N TYR A 75 -18.47 -0.50 8.65
CA TYR A 75 -19.43 -1.60 8.55
C TYR A 75 -20.42 -1.64 9.72
N GLN A 76 -19.96 -1.31 10.93
CA GLN A 76 -20.79 -1.35 12.15
C GLN A 76 -21.74 -0.14 12.25
N THR A 77 -21.32 1.02 11.76
CA THR A 77 -22.04 2.29 11.92
C THR A 77 -22.91 2.55 10.69
N THR A 78 -24.11 1.98 10.67
CA THR A 78 -24.93 1.97 9.44
C THR A 78 -25.69 3.28 9.23
N GLN A 79 -25.14 4.20 8.42
CA GLN A 79 -25.75 4.89 7.27
C GLN A 79 -24.77 5.95 6.70
N GLY A 80 -24.58 6.00 5.36
CA GLY A 80 -23.85 7.08 4.68
C GLY A 80 -22.53 6.69 3.98
N ASN A 81 -21.73 7.70 3.64
CA ASN A 81 -20.55 7.58 2.75
C ASN A 81 -19.43 6.65 3.28
N ALA A 82 -19.33 6.47 4.60
CA ALA A 82 -18.34 5.57 5.21
C ALA A 82 -18.54 4.11 4.77
N ARG A 83 -19.79 3.67 4.61
CA ARG A 83 -20.14 2.33 4.15
C ARG A 83 -19.68 2.05 2.72
N VAL A 84 -19.75 3.05 1.84
CA VAL A 84 -19.28 2.93 0.44
C VAL A 84 -17.78 2.62 0.41
N LEU A 85 -17.02 3.23 1.32
CA LEU A 85 -15.59 3.02 1.44
C LEU A 85 -15.27 1.58 1.87
N ALA A 86 -15.97 1.11 2.90
CA ALA A 86 -15.84 -0.26 3.40
C ALA A 86 -16.27 -1.32 2.36
N GLU A 87 -17.36 -1.08 1.62
CA GLU A 87 -17.91 -2.06 0.67
C GLU A 87 -17.18 -2.08 -0.69
N ARG A 88 -16.58 -0.97 -1.13
CA ARG A 88 -15.99 -0.87 -2.48
C ARG A 88 -14.47 -0.74 -2.50
N ILE A 89 -13.88 -0.03 -1.55
CA ILE A 89 -12.44 0.26 -1.56
C ILE A 89 -11.69 -0.85 -0.82
N TYR A 90 -12.14 -1.22 0.38
CA TYR A 90 -11.44 -2.20 1.21
C TYR A 90 -11.23 -3.57 0.52
N PRO A 91 -12.23 -4.21 -0.13
CA PRO A 91 -12.01 -5.50 -0.78
C PRO A 91 -10.94 -5.47 -1.88
N ARG A 92 -10.89 -4.36 -2.65
CA ARG A 92 -9.92 -4.18 -3.73
C ARG A 92 -8.51 -3.90 -3.20
N LEU A 93 -8.40 -3.15 -2.10
CA LEU A 93 -7.12 -2.97 -1.41
C LEU A 93 -6.62 -4.30 -0.85
N LYS A 94 -7.51 -5.11 -0.24
CA LYS A 94 -7.16 -6.46 0.23
C LYS A 94 -6.66 -7.35 -0.90
N GLU A 95 -7.36 -7.39 -2.03
CA GLU A 95 -6.94 -8.15 -3.22
C GLU A 95 -5.57 -7.71 -3.70
N SER A 96 -5.34 -6.40 -3.80
CA SER A 96 -4.04 -5.85 -4.20
C SER A 96 -2.89 -6.20 -3.23
N THR A 97 -3.19 -6.30 -1.93
CA THR A 97 -2.23 -6.75 -0.92
C THR A 97 -1.85 -8.21 -1.13
N VAL A 98 -2.81 -9.08 -1.44
CA VAL A 98 -2.53 -10.50 -1.75
C VAL A 98 -1.63 -10.61 -2.97
N VAL A 99 -1.94 -9.90 -4.07
CA VAL A 99 -1.10 -9.90 -5.27
C VAL A 99 0.34 -9.46 -4.98
N ALA A 100 0.52 -8.44 -4.14
CA ALA A 100 1.84 -7.96 -3.74
C ALA A 100 2.62 -8.98 -2.88
N LEU A 101 1.93 -9.70 -1.98
CA LEU A 101 2.53 -10.78 -1.20
C LEU A 101 2.92 -11.96 -2.09
N ASP A 102 2.04 -12.36 -3.02
CA ASP A 102 2.33 -13.44 -3.98
C ASP A 102 3.53 -13.08 -4.87
N PHE A 103 3.64 -11.82 -5.30
CA PHE A 103 4.82 -11.32 -6.03
C PHE A 103 6.09 -11.41 -5.17
N HIS A 104 6.05 -10.93 -3.93
CA HIS A 104 7.17 -11.02 -3.00
C HIS A 104 7.64 -12.47 -2.81
N ASP A 105 6.70 -13.39 -2.57
CA ASP A 105 6.99 -14.80 -2.31
C ASP A 105 7.58 -15.49 -3.55
N LYS A 106 7.07 -15.17 -4.74
CA LYS A 106 7.62 -15.69 -6.01
C LYS A 106 9.06 -15.25 -6.26
N TYR A 107 9.40 -14.01 -5.89
CA TYR A 107 10.73 -13.43 -6.12
C TYR A 107 11.64 -13.44 -4.88
N THR A 108 11.30 -14.23 -3.86
CA THR A 108 12.17 -14.46 -2.71
C THR A 108 13.25 -15.50 -3.05
N PRO A 109 14.54 -15.23 -2.79
CA PRO A 109 15.62 -16.19 -3.04
C PRO A 109 15.43 -17.52 -2.30
N PRO A 110 15.88 -18.65 -2.88
CA PRO A 110 16.63 -18.78 -4.12
C PRO A 110 15.75 -18.72 -5.38
N LEU A 111 16.23 -18.04 -6.44
CA LEU A 111 15.53 -17.90 -7.72
C LEU A 111 16.18 -18.74 -8.82
N ASP A 112 15.37 -19.41 -9.63
CA ASP A 112 15.82 -20.11 -10.84
C ASP A 112 15.65 -19.23 -12.09
N GLU A 113 16.30 -19.64 -13.19
CA GLU A 113 16.23 -18.91 -14.47
C GLU A 113 14.81 -18.84 -15.01
N ALA A 114 13.99 -19.88 -14.80
CA ALA A 114 12.61 -19.92 -15.27
C ALA A 114 11.75 -18.83 -14.60
N THR A 115 11.90 -18.66 -13.29
CA THR A 115 11.23 -17.62 -12.51
C THR A 115 11.66 -16.22 -12.98
N LEU A 116 12.97 -16.03 -13.22
CA LEU A 116 13.49 -14.75 -13.71
C LEU A 116 13.03 -14.41 -15.13
N MET A 117 12.72 -15.40 -15.98
CA MET A 117 12.12 -15.16 -17.30
C MET A 117 10.69 -14.62 -17.23
N GLU A 118 9.98 -14.85 -16.14
CA GLU A 118 8.61 -14.36 -15.92
C GLU A 118 8.56 -12.93 -15.36
N LEU A 119 9.71 -12.42 -14.87
CA LEU A 119 9.81 -11.16 -14.14
C LEU A 119 9.28 -9.95 -14.91
N ASP A 120 9.57 -9.83 -16.20
CA ASP A 120 9.09 -8.69 -17.00
C ASP A 120 7.56 -8.67 -17.08
N ASN A 121 6.92 -9.82 -17.26
CA ASN A 121 5.46 -9.92 -17.34
C ASN A 121 4.82 -9.64 -15.98
N ASP A 122 5.41 -10.18 -14.92
CA ASP A 122 4.91 -9.97 -13.56
C ASP A 122 5.08 -8.53 -13.10
N LEU A 123 6.21 -7.87 -13.44
CA LEU A 123 6.40 -6.45 -13.17
C LEU A 123 5.36 -5.60 -13.93
N CYS A 124 5.04 -5.94 -15.18
CA CYS A 124 3.96 -5.27 -15.91
C CYS A 124 2.61 -5.42 -15.20
N ALA A 125 2.22 -6.64 -14.81
CA ALA A 125 0.98 -6.89 -14.09
C ALA A 125 0.95 -6.19 -12.72
N LEU A 126 2.07 -6.21 -12.00
CA LEU A 126 2.24 -5.50 -10.73
C LEU A 126 2.07 -3.99 -10.91
N GLY A 127 2.63 -3.42 -11.98
CA GLY A 127 2.48 -1.99 -12.29
C GLY A 127 1.03 -1.58 -12.54
N GLU A 128 0.26 -2.40 -13.27
CA GLU A 128 -1.17 -2.17 -13.49
C GLU A 128 -1.96 -2.25 -12.18
N MET A 129 -1.67 -3.26 -11.36
CA MET A 129 -2.26 -3.41 -10.02
C MET A 129 -1.96 -2.19 -9.14
N LEU A 130 -0.69 -1.75 -9.10
CA LEU A 130 -0.27 -0.58 -8.32
C LEU A 130 -0.97 0.70 -8.78
N ALA A 131 -1.14 0.91 -10.09
CA ALA A 131 -1.85 2.08 -10.60
C ALA A 131 -3.31 2.12 -10.13
N VAL A 132 -4.00 0.97 -10.14
CA VAL A 132 -5.36 0.84 -9.60
C VAL A 132 -5.37 1.08 -8.09
N ARG A 133 -4.40 0.50 -7.37
CA ARG A 133 -4.26 0.63 -5.92
C ARG A 133 -4.05 2.10 -5.51
N PHE A 134 -3.13 2.82 -6.16
CA PHE A 134 -2.88 4.22 -5.88
C PHE A 134 -4.13 5.08 -6.07
N ASN A 135 -4.92 4.81 -7.12
CA ASN A 135 -6.18 5.53 -7.33
C ASN A 135 -7.21 5.27 -6.21
N LEU A 136 -7.26 4.05 -5.68
CA LEU A 136 -8.13 3.70 -4.55
C LEU A 136 -7.67 4.38 -3.26
N GLU A 137 -6.38 4.40 -3.01
CA GLU A 137 -5.78 5.09 -1.86
C GLU A 137 -5.98 6.60 -1.92
N ASP A 138 -5.87 7.22 -3.10
CA ASP A 138 -6.13 8.67 -3.24
C ASP A 138 -7.58 8.99 -2.88
N ARG A 139 -8.53 8.15 -3.32
CA ARG A 139 -9.95 8.28 -2.92
C ARG A 139 -10.15 8.05 -1.43
N LEU A 140 -9.41 7.13 -0.83
CA LEU A 140 -9.43 6.85 0.60
C LEU A 140 -8.97 8.07 1.40
N VAL A 141 -7.80 8.61 1.06
CA VAL A 141 -7.25 9.81 1.71
C VAL A 141 -8.26 10.95 1.62
N LEU A 142 -8.81 11.22 0.43
CA LEU A 142 -9.83 12.26 0.24
C LEU A 142 -11.09 12.03 1.10
N ALA A 143 -11.57 10.79 1.18
CA ALA A 143 -12.76 10.45 1.96
C ALA A 143 -12.53 10.61 3.47
N ILE A 144 -11.37 10.17 3.98
CA ILE A 144 -10.99 10.35 5.38
C ILE A 144 -10.83 11.84 5.71
N SER A 145 -10.14 12.61 4.87
CA SER A 145 -9.98 14.05 5.06
C SER A 145 -11.33 14.79 5.09
N LEU A 146 -12.26 14.43 4.20
CA LEU A 146 -13.61 15.01 4.18
C LEU A 146 -14.38 14.68 5.47
N LEU A 147 -14.33 13.44 5.94
CA LEU A 147 -15.04 13.03 7.15
C LEU A 147 -14.50 13.70 8.40
N ASN A 148 -13.17 13.83 8.51
CA ASN A 148 -12.53 14.58 9.59
C ASN A 148 -12.93 16.06 9.58
N TYR A 149 -13.09 16.65 8.38
CA TYR A 149 -13.56 18.03 8.25
C TYR A 149 -15.02 18.21 8.67
N LEU A 150 -15.88 17.22 8.37
CA LEU A 150 -17.32 17.27 8.66
C LEU A 150 -17.67 16.89 10.11
N ASN A 151 -16.83 16.08 10.76
CA ASN A 151 -16.97 15.67 12.15
C ASN A 151 -15.75 16.14 12.96
N PRO A 152 -15.57 17.46 13.18
CA PRO A 152 -14.52 17.91 14.08
C PRO A 152 -14.80 17.35 15.48
N GLU A 153 -13.80 16.77 16.14
CA GLU A 153 -13.92 16.46 17.57
C GLU A 153 -14.35 17.73 18.32
N PRO A 154 -15.23 17.63 19.34
CA PRO A 154 -15.57 18.77 20.15
C PRO A 154 -14.27 19.31 20.73
N ALA A 155 -13.96 20.58 20.44
CA ALA A 155 -12.79 21.25 20.98
C ALA A 155 -12.82 21.07 22.50
N ASP A 156 -11.81 20.37 23.04
CA ASP A 156 -11.63 20.17 24.48
C ASP A 156 -11.86 21.51 25.20
N SER A 157 -12.92 21.53 26.00
CA SER A 157 -13.36 22.66 26.85
C SER A 157 -12.80 22.54 28.26
#